data_AF-A0A1Y3WND2-F1
#
_entry.id   AF-A0A1Y3WND2-F1
#
_cell.length_a   1.000
_cell.length_b   1.000
_cell.length_c   1.000
_cell.angle_alpha   90.00
_cell.angle_beta   90.00
_cell.angle_gamma   90.00
#
_symmetry.space_group_name_H-M   'P 1'
#
loop_
_entity.id
_entity.type
_entity.pdbx_description
1 polymer ?
#
loop_
_entity_poly.entity_id
_entity_poly.type
_entity_poly.pdbx_seq_one_letter_code
_entity_poly.pdbx_strand_id
1 'polypeptide(L)'
;MGVATVICFLGYFFSDISLSRALQLSIIEFVKFFGGFYALVYVMKAFSTHILEVVQPESRIKRFVGYNLGLYILFDICILIVRFFFNVPAIIDFLPLLLAYVIWNSQKYMEVPDQKSILYVVATTILFLIIPMAIQKLLYFFMPGVI
;
A
#
# COMPACT_ATOMS: atom_id res chain seq x y z
N MET A 1 -2.13 -4.05 9.12
CA MET A 1 -2.00 -5.31 8.36
C MET A 1 -3.08 -6.30 8.79
N GLY A 2 -3.08 -6.83 10.02
CA GLY A 2 -4.09 -7.81 10.47
C GLY A 2 -5.56 -7.34 10.41
N VAL A 3 -5.82 -6.03 10.60
CA VAL A 3 -7.20 -5.51 10.45
C VAL A 3 -7.68 -5.61 9.00
N ALA A 4 -6.85 -5.25 8.02
CA ALA A 4 -7.18 -5.33 6.60
C ALA A 4 -7.53 -6.77 6.18
N THR A 5 -6.80 -7.74 6.70
CA THR A 5 -6.98 -9.16 6.38
C THR A 5 -8.27 -9.73 6.97
N VAL A 6 -8.67 -9.30 8.16
CA VAL A 6 -9.93 -9.71 8.79
C VAL A 6 -11.12 -9.11 8.05
N ILE A 7 -10.99 -7.86 7.57
CA ILE A 7 -12.07 -7.18 6.85
C ILE A 7 -12.46 -7.89 5.55
N CYS A 8 -11.54 -8.63 4.91
CA CYS A 8 -11.88 -9.48 3.76
C CYS A 8 -13.01 -10.48 4.03
N PHE A 9 -13.17 -10.94 5.28
CA PHE A 9 -14.24 -11.86 5.66
C PHE A 9 -15.62 -11.20 5.71
N LEU A 10 -15.73 -9.87 5.71
CA LEU A 10 -17.03 -9.21 5.59
C LEU A 10 -17.76 -9.62 4.31
N GLY A 11 -17.03 -9.87 3.21
CA GLY A 11 -17.63 -10.34 1.97
C GLY A 11 -18.29 -11.73 2.08
N TYR A 12 -17.82 -12.59 2.98
CA TYR A 12 -18.46 -13.87 3.28
C TYR A 12 -19.79 -13.67 4.02
N PHE A 13 -19.87 -12.69 4.92
CA PHE A 13 -21.08 -12.42 5.70
C PHE A 13 -22.11 -11.55 4.97
N PHE A 14 -21.67 -10.65 4.08
CA PHE A 14 -22.52 -9.59 3.51
C PHE A 14 -22.58 -9.58 1.97
N SER A 15 -21.83 -10.44 1.26
CA SER A 15 -21.73 -10.39 -0.21
C SER A 15 -21.68 -11.75 -0.89
N ASP A 16 -22.17 -12.81 -0.22
CA ASP A 16 -22.28 -14.19 -0.72
C ASP A 16 -20.98 -14.78 -1.31
N ILE A 17 -19.83 -14.26 -0.90
CA ILE A 17 -18.53 -14.77 -1.32
C ILE A 17 -18.25 -16.09 -0.60
N SER A 18 -17.74 -17.09 -1.29
CA SER A 18 -17.36 -18.37 -0.67
C SER A 18 -16.27 -18.19 0.40
N LEU A 19 -16.29 -19.03 1.44
CA LEU A 19 -15.29 -18.99 2.52
C LEU A 19 -13.86 -19.14 1.96
N SER A 20 -13.68 -20.01 0.97
CA SER A 20 -12.40 -20.22 0.29
C SER A 20 -11.93 -18.94 -0.41
N ARG A 21 -12.82 -18.19 -1.05
CA ARG A 21 -12.49 -16.92 -1.69
C ARG A 21 -12.18 -15.83 -0.67
N ALA A 22 -12.92 -15.74 0.43
CA ALA A 22 -12.63 -14.80 1.51
C ALA A 22 -11.25 -15.07 2.14
N LEU A 23 -10.92 -16.35 2.37
CA LEU A 23 -9.60 -16.78 2.86
C LEU A 23 -8.49 -16.39 1.87
N GLN A 24 -8.70 -16.63 0.58
CA GLN A 24 -7.74 -16.25 -0.45
C GLN A 24 -7.47 -14.73 -0.44
N LEU A 25 -8.52 -13.91 -0.43
CA LEU A 25 -8.38 -12.44 -0.35
C LEU A 25 -7.63 -12.03 0.91
N SER A 26 -7.91 -12.66 2.05
CA SER A 26 -7.23 -12.40 3.32
C SER A 26 -5.72 -12.69 3.24
N ILE A 27 -5.33 -13.82 2.64
CA ILE A 27 -3.92 -14.17 2.42
C ILE A 27 -3.25 -13.17 1.49
N ILE A 28 -3.92 -12.81 0.39
CA ILE A 28 -3.41 -11.84 -0.57
C ILE A 28 -3.17 -10.48 0.10
N GLU A 29 -4.14 -9.98 0.86
CA GLU A 29 -4.01 -8.72 1.59
C GLU A 29 -2.91 -8.76 2.65
N PHE A 30 -2.75 -9.89 3.34
CA PHE A 30 -1.69 -10.07 4.32
C PHE A 30 -0.33 -9.93 3.67
N VAL A 31 -0.07 -10.72 2.63
CA VAL A 31 1.24 -10.76 1.96
C VAL A 31 1.49 -9.47 1.18
N LYS A 32 0.46 -8.87 0.56
CA LYS A 32 0.53 -7.58 -0.12
C LYS A 32 1.12 -6.51 0.79
N PHE A 33 0.55 -6.31 1.97
CA PHE A 33 0.99 -5.25 2.87
C PHE A 33 2.19 -5.65 3.75
N PHE A 34 2.25 -6.90 4.23
CA PHE A 34 3.38 -7.37 5.03
C PHE A 34 4.64 -7.47 4.20
N GLY A 35 4.60 -8.17 3.06
CA GLY A 35 5.72 -8.24 2.12
C GLY A 35 6.03 -6.88 1.51
N GLY A 36 4.98 -6.11 1.16
CA GLY A 36 5.12 -4.75 0.65
C GLY A 36 5.88 -3.83 1.59
N PHE A 37 5.67 -3.94 2.91
CA PHE A 37 6.41 -3.16 3.90
C PHE A 37 7.92 -3.40 3.82
N TYR A 38 8.37 -4.66 3.86
CA TYR A 38 9.80 -4.95 3.82
C TYR A 38 10.43 -4.60 2.47
N ALA A 39 9.72 -4.87 1.38
CA ALA A 39 10.14 -4.48 0.03
C ALA A 39 10.29 -2.95 -0.08
N LEU A 40 9.30 -2.19 0.41
CA LEU A 40 9.35 -0.73 0.42
C LEU A 40 10.49 -0.21 1.31
N VAL A 41 10.70 -0.77 2.50
CA VAL A 41 11.82 -0.35 3.36
C VAL A 41 13.16 -0.54 2.64
N TYR A 42 13.35 -1.68 1.96
CA TYR A 42 14.56 -1.94 1.19
C TYR A 42 14.71 -0.96 0.02
N VAL A 43 13.69 -0.83 -0.83
CA VAL A 43 13.74 0.04 -2.01
C VAL A 43 13.89 1.50 -1.61
N MET A 44 13.21 1.96 -0.56
CA MET A 44 13.34 3.33 -0.07
C MET A 44 14.74 3.61 0.50
N LYS A 45 15.38 2.62 1.13
CA LYS A 45 16.78 2.75 1.57
C LYS A 45 17.74 2.92 0.40
N ALA A 46 17.57 2.10 -0.64
CA ALA A 46 18.36 2.21 -1.86
C ALA A 46 18.09 3.54 -2.59
N PHE A 47 16.82 3.92 -2.75
CA PHE A 47 16.41 5.16 -3.40
C PHE A 47 16.94 6.40 -2.67
N SER A 48 16.78 6.45 -1.34
CA SER A 48 17.30 7.56 -0.53
C SER A 48 18.81 7.69 -0.65
N THR A 49 19.54 6.57 -0.56
CA THR A 49 21.00 6.58 -0.55
C THR A 49 21.60 6.89 -1.91
N HIS A 50 21.09 6.26 -2.98
CA HIS A 50 21.71 6.31 -4.29
C HIS A 50 21.14 7.38 -5.22
N ILE A 51 19.85 7.72 -5.07
CA ILE A 51 19.19 8.70 -5.95
C ILE A 51 19.07 10.06 -5.25
N LEU A 52 18.63 10.07 -4.00
CA LEU A 52 18.52 11.32 -3.24
C LEU A 52 19.86 11.77 -2.66
N GLU A 53 20.83 10.86 -2.54
CA GLU A 53 22.14 11.09 -1.88
C GLU A 53 22.00 11.47 -0.40
N VAL A 54 20.94 10.96 0.24
CA VAL A 54 20.66 11.19 1.66
C VAL A 54 20.70 9.86 2.40
N VAL A 55 21.67 9.71 3.30
CA VAL A 55 21.80 8.52 4.15
C VAL A 55 20.85 8.66 5.32
N GLN A 56 19.80 7.83 5.32
CA GLN A 56 18.80 7.83 6.37
C GLN A 56 19.01 6.66 7.34
N PRO A 57 18.84 6.88 8.67
CA PRO A 57 18.87 5.79 9.62
C PRO A 57 17.69 4.84 9.35
N GLU A 58 17.93 3.55 9.50
CA GLU A 58 16.95 2.52 9.14
C GLU A 58 15.62 2.66 9.91
N SER A 59 15.67 3.12 11.16
CA SER A 59 14.49 3.39 11.98
C SER A 59 13.60 4.48 11.37
N ARG A 60 14.18 5.52 10.78
CA ARG A 60 13.45 6.63 10.15
C ARG A 60 12.77 6.17 8.85
N ILE A 61 13.46 5.36 8.04
CA ILE A 61 12.86 4.74 6.84
C ILE A 61 11.70 3.83 7.22
N LYS A 62 11.88 2.95 8.21
CA LYS A 62 10.83 2.04 8.68
C LYS A 62 9.59 2.80 9.16
N ARG A 63 9.78 3.89 9.90
CA ARG A 63 8.67 4.77 10.33
C ARG A 63 7.98 5.43 9.15
N PHE A 64 8.75 6.02 8.23
CA PHE A 64 8.22 6.64 7.02
C PHE A 64 7.37 5.66 6.19
N VAL A 65 7.90 4.46 5.93
CA VAL A 65 7.18 3.41 5.20
C VAL A 65 5.96 2.94 5.97
N GLY A 66 6.10 2.70 7.27
CA GLY A 66 5.00 2.24 8.12
C GLY A 66 3.81 3.20 8.14
N TYR A 67 4.05 4.50 8.26
CA TYR A 67 2.98 5.50 8.28
C TYR A 67 2.27 5.64 6.93
N ASN A 68 3.02 5.76 5.83
CA ASN A 68 2.42 5.91 4.50
C ASN A 68 1.70 4.63 4.06
N LEU A 69 2.28 3.45 4.35
CA LEU A 69 1.63 2.18 4.04
C LEU A 69 0.41 1.95 4.95
N GLY A 70 0.46 2.38 6.21
CA GLY A 70 -0.68 2.38 7.12
C GLY A 70 -1.84 3.23 6.60
N LEU A 71 -1.53 4.40 6.03
CA LEU A 71 -2.54 5.24 5.40
C LEU A 71 -3.10 4.62 4.11
N TYR A 72 -2.26 3.98 3.30
CA TYR A 72 -2.75 3.18 2.16
C TYR A 72 -3.71 2.09 2.65
N ILE A 73 -3.34 1.31 3.65
CA ILE A 73 -4.23 0.28 4.23
C ILE A 73 -5.57 0.88 4.66
N LEU A 74 -5.56 2.07 5.28
CA LEU A 74 -6.78 2.75 5.69
C LEU A 74 -7.66 3.11 4.49
N PHE A 75 -7.08 3.66 3.42
CA PHE A 75 -7.83 3.93 2.18
C PHE A 75 -8.43 2.65 1.60
N ASP A 76 -7.64 1.58 1.53
CA ASP A 76 -8.07 0.30 0.98
C ASP A 76 -9.25 -0.30 1.77
N ILE A 77 -9.18 -0.23 3.11
CA ILE A 77 -10.27 -0.61 4.01
C ILE A 77 -11.52 0.23 3.77
N CYS A 78 -11.38 1.56 3.69
CA CYS A 78 -12.52 2.44 3.44
C CYS A 78 -13.20 2.12 2.11
N ILE A 79 -12.41 1.92 1.05
CA ILE A 79 -12.92 1.56 -0.28
C ILE A 79 -13.67 0.23 -0.19
N LEU A 80 -13.05 -0.79 0.41
CA LEU A 80 -13.61 -2.13 0.54
C LEU A 80 -14.96 -2.12 1.28
N ILE A 81 -15.02 -1.45 2.43
CA ILE A 81 -16.25 -1.33 3.23
C ILE A 81 -17.33 -0.63 2.43
N VAL A 82 -17.02 0.52 1.82
CA VAL A 82 -18.01 1.29 1.05
C VAL A 82 -18.55 0.45 -0.12
N ARG A 83 -17.71 -0.32 -0.80
CA ARG A 83 -18.12 -1.20 -1.91
C ARG A 83 -19.00 -2.37 -1.48
N PHE A 84 -18.88 -2.84 -0.23
CA PHE A 84 -19.79 -3.87 0.28
C PHE A 84 -21.22 -3.35 0.50
N PHE A 85 -21.38 -2.09 0.90
CA PHE A 85 -22.69 -1.53 1.23
C PHE A 85 -23.31 -0.68 0.13
N PHE A 86 -22.50 -0.11 -0.77
CA PHE A 86 -22.94 0.85 -1.78
C PHE A 86 -22.29 0.59 -3.13
N ASN A 87 -23.07 0.78 -4.21
CA ASN A 87 -22.52 0.79 -5.56
C ASN A 87 -21.88 2.16 -5.85
N VAL A 88 -20.56 2.26 -5.70
CA VAL A 88 -19.82 3.51 -5.87
C VAL A 88 -19.05 3.59 -7.18
N PRO A 89 -18.93 4.80 -7.78
CA PRO A 89 -18.16 4.99 -9.00
C PRO A 89 -16.67 4.63 -8.82
N ALA A 90 -16.04 4.20 -9.92
CA ALA A 90 -14.61 3.83 -9.94
C ALA A 90 -13.64 4.94 -9.52
N ILE A 91 -14.08 6.21 -9.49
CA ILE A 91 -13.25 7.34 -9.03
C ILE A 91 -12.72 7.15 -7.61
N ILE A 92 -13.43 6.39 -6.77
CA ILE A 92 -13.03 6.11 -5.39
C ILE A 92 -11.75 5.26 -5.32
N ASP A 93 -11.44 4.46 -6.33
CA ASP A 93 -10.23 3.63 -6.35
C ASP A 93 -8.93 4.46 -6.48
N PHE A 94 -9.06 5.74 -6.82
CA PHE A 94 -7.94 6.69 -6.89
C PHE A 94 -7.63 7.35 -5.54
N LEU A 95 -8.37 7.05 -4.47
CA LEU A 95 -8.12 7.61 -3.13
C LEU A 95 -6.66 7.44 -2.65
N PRO A 96 -5.96 6.31 -2.91
CA PRO A 96 -4.55 6.17 -2.57
C PRO A 96 -3.61 7.18 -3.23
N LEU A 97 -4.01 7.88 -4.30
CA LEU A 97 -3.22 8.97 -4.88
C LEU A 97 -3.01 10.14 -3.90
N LEU A 98 -3.86 10.28 -2.88
CA LEU A 98 -3.67 11.26 -1.80
C LEU A 98 -2.38 11.03 -1.01
N LEU A 99 -1.75 9.84 -1.11
CA LEU A 99 -0.41 9.61 -0.58
C LEU A 99 0.61 10.61 -1.12
N ALA A 100 0.47 11.09 -2.36
CA ALA A 100 1.37 12.09 -2.93
C ALA A 100 1.45 13.36 -2.07
N TYR A 101 0.31 13.81 -1.54
CA TYR A 101 0.25 14.98 -0.66
C TYR A 101 0.92 14.72 0.69
N VAL A 102 0.73 13.52 1.26
CA VAL A 102 1.36 13.15 2.54
C VAL A 102 2.87 12.99 2.37
N ILE A 103 3.30 12.38 1.27
CA ILE A 103 4.71 12.24 0.89
C ILE A 103 5.33 13.61 0.65
N TRP A 104 4.64 14.53 -0.03
CA TRP A 104 5.12 15.90 -0.20
C TRP A 104 5.44 16.57 1.14
N ASN A 105 4.54 16.46 2.13
CA ASN A 105 4.76 17.02 3.46
C ASN A 105 5.87 16.32 4.26
N SER A 106 6.28 15.10 3.86
CA SER A 106 7.34 14.33 4.51
C SER A 106 8.77 14.72 4.10
N GLN A 107 8.94 15.59 3.10
CA GLN A 107 10.26 15.94 2.54
C GLN A 107 11.25 16.41 3.60
N LYS A 108 10.79 17.27 4.53
CA LYS A 108 11.61 17.76 5.66
C LYS A 108 12.00 16.64 6.61
N TYR A 109 11.09 15.69 6.85
CA TYR A 109 11.36 14.52 7.70
C TYR A 109 12.41 13.58 7.10
N MET A 110 12.38 13.44 5.77
CA MET A 110 13.33 12.64 5.00
C MET A 110 14.54 13.44 4.50
N GLU A 111 14.72 14.67 5.01
CA GLU A 111 15.85 15.57 4.70
C GLU A 111 16.16 15.65 3.19
N VAL A 112 15.10 15.66 2.37
CA VAL A 112 15.22 15.63 0.91
C VAL A 112 15.70 16.99 0.40
N PRO A 113 16.72 17.05 -0.48
CA PRO A 113 17.14 18.31 -1.10
C PRO A 113 16.01 18.92 -1.94
N ASP A 114 15.81 20.24 -1.86
CA ASP A 114 14.74 20.94 -2.57
C ASP A 114 14.76 20.68 -4.09
N GLN A 115 15.96 20.56 -4.67
CA GLN A 115 16.17 20.26 -6.09
C GLN A 115 15.62 18.88 -6.51
N LYS A 116 15.58 17.92 -5.57
CA LYS A 116 15.09 16.54 -5.80
C LYS A 116 13.67 16.34 -5.24
N SER A 117 13.01 17.39 -4.77
CA SER A 117 11.68 17.39 -4.15
C SER A 117 10.62 16.71 -5.02
N ILE A 118 10.45 17.15 -6.27
CA ILE A 118 9.43 16.59 -7.19
C ILE A 118 9.73 15.12 -7.51
N LEU A 119 11.00 14.81 -7.81
CA LEU A 119 11.46 13.44 -8.08
C LEU A 119 11.13 12.52 -6.90
N TYR A 120 11.42 12.97 -5.68
CA TYR A 120 11.11 12.24 -4.45
C TYR A 120 9.61 11.95 -4.34
N VAL A 121 8.74 12.96 -4.51
CA VAL A 121 7.29 12.75 -4.35
C VAL A 121 6.75 11.79 -5.40
N VAL A 122 7.09 12.02 -6.67
CA VAL A 122 6.58 11.22 -7.78
C VAL A 122 7.08 9.78 -7.67
N ALA A 123 8.39 9.57 -7.53
CA ALA A 123 8.96 8.24 -7.45
C ALA A 123 8.47 7.48 -6.20
N THR A 124 8.44 8.13 -5.03
CA THR A 124 7.98 7.48 -3.80
C THR A 124 6.50 7.13 -3.90
N THR A 125 5.65 8.02 -4.43
CA THR A 125 4.22 7.70 -4.62
C THR A 125 4.05 6.49 -5.54
N ILE A 126 4.78 6.47 -6.67
CA ILE A 126 4.76 5.36 -7.61
C ILE A 126 5.20 4.05 -6.92
N LEU A 127 6.29 4.07 -6.16
CA LEU A 127 6.78 2.90 -5.43
C LEU A 127 5.75 2.35 -4.44
N PHE A 128 5.12 3.23 -3.65
CA PHE A 128 4.10 2.84 -2.66
C PHE A 128 2.84 2.24 -3.29
N LEU A 129 2.52 2.62 -4.53
CA LEU A 129 1.38 2.05 -5.25
C LEU A 129 1.76 0.76 -6.00
N ILE A 130 2.89 0.77 -6.72
CA ILE A 130 3.31 -0.33 -7.58
C ILE A 130 3.73 -1.55 -6.77
N ILE A 131 4.51 -1.39 -5.69
CA ILE A 131 5.04 -2.55 -4.95
C ILE A 131 3.92 -3.43 -4.38
N PRO A 132 2.95 -2.90 -3.61
CA PRO A 132 1.81 -3.70 -3.14
C PRO A 132 1.01 -4.29 -4.31
N MET A 133 0.73 -3.51 -5.35
CA MET A 133 -0.04 -3.97 -6.51
C MET A 133 0.66 -5.10 -7.27
N ALA A 134 1.99 -5.05 -7.41
CA ALA A 134 2.77 -6.08 -8.06
C ALA A 134 2.72 -7.40 -7.26
N ILE A 135 2.87 -7.33 -5.93
CA ILE A 135 2.73 -8.50 -5.05
C ILE A 135 1.32 -9.10 -5.19
N GLN A 136 0.29 -8.27 -5.16
CA GLN A 136 -1.09 -8.71 -5.31
C GLN A 136 -1.33 -9.42 -6.65
N LYS A 137 -0.89 -8.84 -7.77
CA LYS A 137 -1.02 -9.46 -9.10
C LYS A 137 -0.27 -10.78 -9.20
N LEU A 138 0.93 -10.85 -8.63
CA LEU A 138 1.72 -12.07 -8.58
C LEU A 138 1.03 -13.17 -7.75
N LEU A 139 0.39 -12.82 -6.64
CA LEU A 139 -0.37 -13.79 -5.84
C LEU A 139 -1.65 -14.26 -6.55
N TYR A 140 -2.35 -13.38 -7.26
CA TYR A 140 -3.48 -13.79 -8.09
C TYR A 140 -3.06 -14.74 -9.20
N PHE A 141 -1.89 -14.53 -9.79
CA PHE A 141 -1.33 -15.45 -10.78
C PHE A 141 -1.03 -16.83 -10.19
N PHE A 142 -0.53 -16.89 -8.94
CA PHE A 142 -0.27 -18.17 -8.25
C PHE A 142 -1.52 -18.85 -7.70
N MET A 143 -2.59 -18.09 -7.44
CA MET A 143 -3.85 -18.59 -6.90
C MET A 143 -5.02 -18.25 -7.84
N PRO A 144 -5.04 -18.70 -9.11
CA PRO A 144 -6.09 -18.31 -10.05
C PRO A 144 -7.44 -18.99 -9.76
N GLY A 145 -7.46 -20.05 -8.95
CA GLY A 145 -8.52 -21.05 -8.91
C GLY A 145 -9.48 -21.03 -7.72
N VAL A 146 -9.71 -19.87 -7.07
CA VAL A 146 -10.86 -19.74 -6.17
C VAL A 146 -11.81 -18.72 -6.78
N ILE A 147 -12.59 -19.18 -7.76
CA ILE A 147 -13.70 -18.45 -8.39
C ILE A 147 -14.97 -19.20 -8.02
#